data_AF-A0AAX2LEY0-F1
#
_entry.id   AF-A0AAX2LEY0-F1
#
_cell.length_a   1.000
_cell.length_b   1.000
_cell.length_c   1.000
_cell.angle_alpha   90.00
_cell.angle_beta   90.00
_cell.angle_gamma   90.00
#
_symmetry.space_group_name_H-M   'P 1'
#
loop_
_entity.id
_entity.type
_entity.pdbx_description
1 polymer ?
#
loop_
_entity_poly.entity_id
_entity_poly.type
_entity_poly.pdbx_seq_one_letter_code
_entity_poly.pdbx_strand_id
1 'polypeptide(L)'
;MVFRLGVNNWGRIIQRYSELANVKRIQGKGLRHSNASYLINEFNVSVLILSKRLGHSSPEITLKHYSHLWRGADESIAEIMSGNISIHTAPKTKIQFNGNQNLKR
;
A
#
# COMPACT_ATOMS: atom_id res chain seq x y z
N MET A 1 12.84 -30.28 20.28
CA MET A 1 11.38 -30.52 20.29
C MET A 1 10.79 -29.85 19.05
N VAL A 2 10.61 -30.59 17.95
CA VAL A 2 10.02 -30.07 16.70
C VAL A 2 8.54 -30.40 16.76
N PHE A 3 7.69 -29.40 16.98
CA PHE A 3 6.24 -29.56 16.93
C PHE A 3 5.83 -29.85 15.47
N ARG A 4 5.66 -31.13 15.16
CA ARG A 4 5.05 -31.59 13.91
C ARG A 4 3.54 -31.42 14.04
N LEU A 5 3.04 -30.21 13.84
CA LEU A 5 1.60 -29.98 13.73
C LEU A 5 1.11 -30.69 12.46
N GLY A 6 0.30 -31.72 12.62
CA GLY A 6 -0.37 -32.39 11.51
C GLY A 6 -1.12 -31.35 10.66
N VAL A 7 -0.98 -31.46 9.34
CA VAL A 7 -1.38 -30.47 8.31
C VAL A 7 -2.86 -30.04 8.32
N ASN A 8 -3.68 -30.57 9.24
CA ASN A 8 -5.13 -30.37 9.31
C ASN A 8 -5.62 -29.56 10.53
N ASN A 9 -4.74 -28.98 11.36
CA ASN A 9 -5.16 -28.31 12.60
C ASN A 9 -5.37 -26.78 12.50
N TRP A 10 -4.77 -26.11 11.51
CA TRP A 10 -4.78 -24.64 11.42
C TRP A 10 -6.17 -24.04 11.25
N GLY A 11 -7.01 -24.67 10.41
CA GLY A 11 -8.38 -24.20 10.20
C GLY A 11 -9.26 -24.28 11.46
N ARG A 12 -9.01 -25.27 12.32
CA ARG A 12 -9.70 -25.45 13.61
C ARG A 12 -9.22 -24.43 14.65
N ILE A 13 -7.91 -24.19 14.70
CA ILE A 13 -7.32 -23.16 15.57
C ILE A 13 -7.89 -21.79 15.21
N ILE A 14 -7.85 -21.41 13.92
CA ILE A 14 -8.37 -20.11 13.48
C ILE A 14 -9.86 -19.98 13.76
N GLN A 15 -10.65 -21.04 13.54
CA GLN A 15 -12.07 -21.05 13.90
C GLN A 15 -12.28 -20.74 15.39
N ARG A 16 -11.64 -21.51 16.27
CA ARG A 16 -11.76 -21.35 17.72
C ARG A 16 -11.40 -19.94 18.18
N TYR A 17 -10.29 -19.40 17.70
CA TYR A 17 -9.87 -18.05 18.10
C TYR A 17 -10.75 -16.96 17.49
N SER A 18 -11.30 -17.16 16.28
CA SER A 18 -12.24 -16.21 15.69
C SER A 18 -13.54 -16.11 16.48
N GLU A 19 -14.05 -17.23 16.98
CA GLU A 19 -15.24 -17.26 17.84
C GLU A 19 -14.97 -16.59 19.19
N LEU A 20 -13.83 -16.89 19.83
CA LEU A 20 -13.44 -16.28 21.11
C LEU A 20 -13.26 -14.76 21.01
N ALA A 21 -12.72 -14.27 19.89
CA ALA A 21 -12.54 -12.85 19.64
C ALA A 21 -13.80 -12.17 19.06
N ASN A 22 -14.88 -12.93 18.81
CA ASN A 22 -16.10 -12.46 18.14
C ASN A 22 -15.83 -11.75 16.80
N VAL A 23 -14.90 -12.29 16.00
CA VAL A 23 -14.55 -11.76 14.68
C VAL A 23 -14.91 -12.75 13.58
N LYS A 24 -15.13 -12.24 12.37
CA LYS A 24 -15.37 -13.08 11.20
C LYS A 24 -14.19 -14.02 10.99
N ARG A 25 -14.49 -15.31 10.84
CA ARG A 25 -13.49 -16.32 10.52
C ARG A 25 -12.83 -16.02 9.17
N ILE A 26 -11.50 -16.03 9.15
CA ILE A 26 -10.69 -15.86 7.94
C ILE A 26 -9.84 -17.10 7.67
N GLN A 27 -9.28 -17.18 6.46
CA GLN A 27 -8.30 -18.22 6.11
C GLN A 27 -6.93 -17.87 6.69
N GLY A 28 -6.05 -18.87 6.85
CA GLY A 28 -4.69 -18.64 7.35
C GLY A 28 -3.89 -17.64 6.51
N LYS A 29 -4.04 -17.66 5.17
CA LYS A 29 -3.47 -16.63 4.30
C LYS A 29 -4.02 -15.23 4.57
N GLY A 30 -5.27 -15.13 5.03
CA GLY A 30 -5.90 -13.88 5.42
C GLY A 30 -5.18 -13.19 6.58
N LEU A 31 -4.60 -13.95 7.52
CA LEU A 31 -3.79 -13.40 8.60
C LEU A 31 -2.51 -12.73 8.05
N ARG A 32 -1.84 -13.38 7.08
CA ARG A 32 -0.67 -12.81 6.40
C ARG A 32 -1.03 -11.52 5.65
N HIS A 33 -2.16 -11.49 4.94
CA HIS A 33 -2.63 -10.30 4.24
C HIS A 33 -3.00 -9.18 5.21
N SER A 34 -3.73 -9.48 6.29
CA SER A 34 -4.12 -8.49 7.31
C SER A 34 -2.90 -7.85 7.98
N ASN A 35 -1.88 -8.65 8.34
CA ASN A 35 -0.63 -8.11 8.90
C ASN A 35 0.09 -7.19 7.92
N ALA A 36 0.14 -7.54 6.63
CA ALA A 36 0.74 -6.67 5.61
C ALA A 36 -0.03 -5.35 5.47
N SER A 37 -1.37 -5.41 5.41
CA SER A 37 -2.22 -4.23 5.33
C SER A 37 -2.07 -3.30 6.53
N TYR A 38 -2.02 -3.86 7.74
CA TYR A 38 -1.81 -3.09 8.96
C TYR A 38 -0.46 -2.36 8.95
N LEU A 39 0.61 -3.04 8.54
CA LEU A 39 1.95 -2.43 8.46
C LEU A 39 2.05 -1.31 7.42
N ILE A 40 1.32 -1.42 6.31
CA ILE A 40 1.30 -0.37 5.29
C ILE A 40 0.48 0.82 5.77
N ASN A 41 -0.74 0.60 6.26
CA ASN A 41 -1.65 1.70 6.59
C ASN A 41 -1.23 2.48 7.84
N GLU A 42 -0.80 1.79 8.90
CA GLU A 42 -0.50 2.48 10.18
C GLU A 42 0.92 3.04 10.24
N PHE A 43 1.87 2.42 9.53
CA PHE A 43 3.29 2.74 9.65
C PHE A 43 3.93 3.16 8.33
N ASN A 44 3.18 3.20 7.23
CA ASN A 44 3.67 3.52 5.87
C ASN A 44 4.99 2.81 5.53
N VAL A 45 5.09 1.53 5.91
CA VAL A 45 6.34 0.75 5.80
C VAL A 45 6.79 0.67 4.34
N SER A 46 8.09 0.76 4.09
CA SER A 46 8.62 0.63 2.73
C SER A 46 8.44 -0.78 2.17
N VAL A 47 8.24 -0.87 0.85
CA VAL A 47 8.06 -2.14 0.12
C VAL A 47 9.20 -3.13 0.39
N LEU A 48 10.44 -2.64 0.52
CA LEU A 48 11.62 -3.47 0.79
C LEU A 48 11.56 -4.13 2.16
N ILE A 49 11.22 -3.35 3.20
CA ILE A 49 11.12 -3.85 4.58
C ILE A 49 9.98 -4.86 4.67
N LEU A 50 8.83 -4.53 4.09
CA LEU A 50 7.67 -5.42 4.09
C LEU A 50 7.98 -6.73 3.36
N SER A 51 8.62 -6.67 2.20
CA SER A 51 9.03 -7.84 1.42
C SER A 51 9.93 -8.78 2.21
N LYS A 52 10.96 -8.22 2.86
CA LYS A 52 11.88 -8.98 3.72
C LYS A 52 11.15 -9.63 4.89
N ARG A 53 10.21 -8.92 5.52
CA ARG A 53 9.40 -9.43 6.65
C ARG A 53 8.45 -10.56 6.24
N LEU A 54 7.86 -10.47 5.05
CA LEU A 54 6.97 -11.51 4.49
C LEU A 54 7.75 -12.71 3.92
N GLY A 55 9.07 -12.58 3.75
CA GLY A 55 9.92 -13.61 3.16
C GLY A 55 9.62 -13.82 1.67
N HIS A 56 9.30 -12.75 0.95
CA HIS A 56 9.13 -12.82 -0.51
C HIS A 56 10.50 -12.82 -1.20
N SER A 57 10.62 -13.60 -2.28
CA SER A 57 11.86 -13.73 -3.05
C SER A 57 12.26 -12.45 -3.78
N SER A 58 11.29 -11.60 -4.12
CA SER A 58 11.51 -10.27 -4.72
C SER A 58 10.52 -9.25 -4.15
N PRO A 59 10.95 -7.99 -3.93
CA PRO A 59 10.05 -6.86 -3.63
C PRO A 59 8.91 -6.68 -4.63
N GLU A 60 9.10 -7.07 -5.89
CA GLU A 60 8.07 -6.98 -6.92
C GLU A 60 6.83 -7.81 -6.60
N ILE A 61 6.99 -8.95 -5.91
CA ILE A 61 5.87 -9.78 -5.46
C ILE A 61 5.03 -8.98 -4.46
N THR A 62 5.69 -8.33 -3.50
CA THR A 62 5.03 -7.48 -2.51
C THR A 62 4.29 -6.33 -3.18
N LEU A 63 4.97 -5.65 -4.12
CA LEU A 63 4.37 -4.54 -4.86
C LEU A 63 3.16 -5.00 -5.67
N LYS A 64 3.25 -6.12 -6.39
CA LYS A 64 2.15 -6.69 -7.18
C LYS A 64 0.90 -6.97 -6.34
N HIS A 65 1.07 -7.41 -5.10
CA HIS A 65 -0.05 -7.80 -4.24
C HIS A 65 -0.60 -6.65 -3.39
N TYR A 66 0.22 -5.67 -3.03
CA TYR A 66 -0.13 -4.67 -2.02
C TYR A 66 -0.02 -3.22 -2.49
N SER A 67 0.43 -2.94 -3.73
CA SER A 67 0.59 -1.57 -4.26
C SER A 67 -0.65 -0.70 -4.06
N HIS A 68 -1.83 -1.28 -4.19
CA HIS A 68 -3.12 -0.60 -4.01
C HIS A 68 -3.38 -0.07 -2.59
N LEU A 69 -2.54 -0.40 -1.61
CA LEU A 69 -2.64 0.11 -0.25
C LEU A 69 -1.85 1.42 -0.05
N TRP A 70 -0.89 1.75 -0.92
CA TRP A 70 -0.16 3.04 -0.90
C TRP A 70 -0.91 4.15 -1.66
N ARG A 71 -2.24 4.18 -1.57
CA ARG A 71 -3.03 5.24 -2.22
C ARG A 71 -2.88 6.55 -1.45
N GLY A 72 -2.72 7.66 -2.16
CA GLY A 72 -2.58 8.99 -1.55
C GLY A 72 -1.17 9.31 -1.03
N ALA A 73 -0.21 8.39 -1.16
CA ALA A 73 1.20 8.68 -0.83
C ALA A 73 1.73 9.87 -1.65
N ASP A 74 1.32 9.97 -2.91
CA ASP A 74 1.71 11.03 -3.83
C ASP A 74 1.17 12.41 -3.42
N GLU A 75 0.01 12.48 -2.76
CA GLU A 75 -0.60 13.76 -2.34
C GLU A 75 0.29 14.47 -1.32
N SER A 76 0.74 13.73 -0.30
CA SER A 76 1.65 14.29 0.71
C SER A 76 2.98 14.76 0.11
N ILE A 77 3.49 14.03 -0.90
CA ILE A 77 4.74 14.40 -1.58
C ILE A 77 4.52 15.65 -2.44
N ALA A 78 3.40 15.75 -3.14
CA ALA A 78 3.07 16.91 -3.97
C ALA A 78 2.96 18.21 -3.12
N GLU A 79 2.39 18.13 -1.92
CA GLU A 79 2.34 19.24 -0.98
C GLU A 79 3.75 19.68 -0.53
N ILE A 80 4.59 18.72 -0.13
CA ILE A 80 5.99 18.98 0.26
C ILE A 80 6.77 19.59 -0.90
N MET A 81 6.60 19.07 -2.12
CA MET A 81 7.29 19.58 -3.32
C MET A 81 6.88 21.02 -3.63
N SER A 82 5.59 21.35 -3.50
CA SER A 82 5.08 22.70 -3.76
C SER A 82 5.65 23.73 -2.77
N GLY A 83 5.80 23.34 -1.49
CA GLY A 83 6.39 24.22 -0.47
C GLY A 83 7.90 24.47 -0.65
N ASN A 84 8.61 23.56 -1.33
CA ASN A 84 10.07 23.60 -1.45
C ASN A 84 10.58 24.25 -2.75
N ILE A 85 9.69 24.63 -3.66
CA ILE A 85 10.08 25.24 -4.95
C ILE A 85 9.69 26.72 -4.94
N SER A 86 10.68 27.61 -5.00
CA SER A 86 10.44 29.03 -5.26
C SER A 86 10.21 29.24 -6.76
N ILE A 87 8.95 29.38 -7.16
CA ILE A 87 8.60 29.66 -8.57
C ILE A 87 8.50 31.19 -8.74
N HIS A 88 9.51 31.79 -9.36
CA HIS A 88 9.42 33.17 -9.84
C HIS A 88 8.85 33.20 -11.26
N THR A 89 7.53 33.26 -11.35
CA THR A 89 6.83 33.39 -12.65
C THR A 89 7.03 34.79 -13.21
N ALA A 90 7.16 34.90 -14.54
CA ALA A 90 7.21 36.20 -15.19
C ALA A 90 5.93 37.01 -14.92
N PRO A 91 6.01 38.30 -14.60
CA PRO A 91 4.84 39.12 -14.28
C PRO A 91 3.90 39.34 -15.48
N LYS A 92 4.39 39.12 -16.70
CA LYS A 92 3.60 39.19 -17.93
C LYS A 92 3.99 38.06 -18.88
N THR A 93 2.98 37.36 -19.37
CA THR A 93 3.11 36.40 -20.47
C THR A 93 3.50 37.16 -21.74
N LYS A 94 4.59 36.74 -22.41
CA LYS A 94 4.97 37.27 -23.74
C LYS A 94 4.05 36.80 -24.88
N ILE A 95 3.13 35.91 -24.56
CA ILE A 95 2.18 35.29 -25.47
C ILE A 95 0.83 35.95 -25.23
N GLN A 96 0.31 36.68 -26.23
CA GLN A 96 -1.11 37.05 -26.25
C GLN A 96 -1.91 35.82 -26.64
N PHE A 97 -2.57 35.19 -25.66
CA PHE A 97 -3.48 34.08 -25.90
C PHE A 97 -4.77 34.60 -26.55
N ASN A 98 -4.78 34.65 -27.88
CA ASN A 98 -6.01 34.82 -28.66
C ASN A 98 -6.63 33.45 -28.86
N GLY A 99 -7.50 33.04 -27.93
CA GLY A 99 -8.06 31.69 -27.89
C GLY A 99 -8.71 31.28 -29.21
N ASN A 100 -8.21 30.18 -29.78
CA ASN A 100 -9.03 29.12 -30.36
C ASN A 100 -8.19 27.83 -30.51
N GLN A 101 -7.94 27.11 -29.42
CA GLN A 101 -7.36 25.77 -29.47
C GLN A 101 -8.47 24.74 -29.73
N ASN A 102 -9.04 24.77 -30.94
CA ASN A 102 -9.90 23.68 -31.41
C ASN A 102 -8.99 22.50 -31.81
N LEU A 103 -8.78 21.57 -30.87
CA LEU A 103 -8.27 20.25 -31.19
C LEU A 103 -9.38 19.52 -31.97
N LYS A 104 -9.22 19.41 -33.29
CA LYS A 104 -10.09 18.54 -34.09
C LYS A 104 -10.01 17.11 -33.52
N ARG A 105 -11.19 16.53 -33.22
CA ARG A 105 -11.35 15.14 -32.79
C ARG A 105 -10.67 14.16 -33.72
#